data_AF-A0A329UP55-F1
#
_entry.id   AF-A0A329UP55-F1
#
_cell.length_a   1.000
_cell.length_b   1.000
_cell.length_c   1.000
_cell.angle_alpha   90.00
_cell.angle_beta   90.00
_cell.angle_gamma   90.00
#
_symmetry.space_group_name_H-M   'P 1'
#
loop_
_entity.id
_entity.type
_entity.pdbx_description
1 polymer ?
#
loop_
_entity_poly.entity_id
_entity_poly.type
_entity_poly.pdbx_seq_one_letter_code
_entity_poly.pdbx_strand_id
1 'polypeptide(L)' 'MGKVWKIDKPCVDCGVMMYDVYPGKRYCDKCRKERFLKKAEPKPKKLTLQEIMREADKEGLQYASYCKKHGLY' A
#
# COMPACT_ATOMS: atom_id res chain seq x y z
N MET A 1 -31.76 -12.92 5.48
CA MET A 1 -30.76 -12.13 4.70
C MET A 1 -31.47 -10.92 4.11
N GLY A 2 -31.18 -9.71 4.59
CA GLY A 2 -31.84 -8.50 4.11
C GLY A 2 -31.46 -8.20 2.66
N LYS A 3 -32.46 -7.92 1.80
CA LYS A 3 -32.22 -7.49 0.43
C LYS A 3 -31.55 -6.11 0.46
N VAL A 4 -30.30 -6.02 0.03
CA VAL A 4 -29.61 -4.74 -0.11
C VAL A 4 -30.04 -4.12 -1.43
N TRP A 5 -30.82 -3.05 -1.34
CA TRP A 5 -31.24 -2.25 -2.49
C TRP A 5 -30.04 -1.48 -3.05
N LYS A 6 -29.95 -1.42 -4.37
CA LYS A 6 -28.98 -0.57 -5.06
C LYS A 6 -29.51 0.87 -5.08
N ILE A 7 -28.60 1.83 -5.02
CA ILE A 7 -28.89 3.26 -4.91
C ILE A 7 -28.05 4.07 -5.88
N ASP A 8 -28.52 5.26 -6.22
CA ASP A 8 -27.74 6.26 -6.93
C ASP A 8 -27.04 7.16 -5.92
N LYS A 9 -25.72 7.35 -6.05
CA LYS A 9 -24.98 8.29 -5.19
C LYS A 9 -23.71 8.82 -5.84
N PRO A 10 -23.23 10.01 -5.44
CA PRO A 10 -21.97 10.55 -5.93
C PRO A 10 -20.75 9.80 -5.34
N CYS A 11 -19.67 9.76 -6.11
CA CYS A 11 -18.36 9.30 -5.64
C CYS A 11 -17.84 10.23 -4.54
N VAL A 12 -17.31 9.64 -3.47
CA VAL A 12 -16.77 10.41 -2.32
C VAL A 12 -15.55 11.26 -2.72
N ASP A 13 -14.70 10.79 -3.65
CA ASP A 13 -13.45 11.49 -4.00
C ASP A 13 -13.64 12.52 -5.12
N CYS A 14 -14.47 12.25 -6.13
CA CYS A 14 -14.59 13.11 -7.33
C CYS A 14 -16.00 13.65 -7.59
N GLY A 15 -16.99 13.29 -6.78
CA GLY A 15 -18.37 13.76 -6.94
C GLY A 15 -19.14 13.17 -8.13
N VAL A 16 -18.51 12.37 -9.00
CA VAL A 16 -19.20 11.79 -10.18
C VAL A 16 -20.39 10.94 -9.74
N MET A 17 -21.55 11.13 -10.37
CA MET A 17 -22.76 10.38 -10.03
C MET A 17 -22.61 8.91 -10.45
N MET A 18 -22.86 8.00 -9.52
CA MET A 18 -22.85 6.55 -9.77
C MET A 18 -24.29 6.04 -9.67
N TYR A 19 -24.74 5.30 -10.68
CA TYR A 19 -26.10 4.77 -10.75
C TYR A 19 -26.13 3.28 -10.44
N ASP A 20 -27.22 2.82 -9.82
CA ASP A 20 -27.47 1.40 -9.51
C ASP A 20 -26.29 0.72 -8.78
N VAL A 21 -25.75 1.39 -7.76
CA VAL A 21 -24.61 0.86 -6.99
C VAL A 21 -25.01 0.36 -5.62
N TYR A 22 -24.30 -0.64 -5.11
CA TYR A 22 -24.46 -1.07 -3.72
C TYR A 22 -24.14 0.09 -2.77
N PRO A 23 -24.85 0.25 -1.65
CA PRO A 23 -24.58 1.29 -0.65
C PRO A 23 -23.11 1.30 -0.19
N GLY A 24 -22.46 0.12 -0.14
CA GLY A 24 -21.05 -0.05 0.20
C GLY A 24 -20.04 0.48 -0.83
N LYS A 25 -20.41 0.66 -2.11
CA LYS A 25 -19.51 1.21 -3.14
C LYS A 25 -19.35 2.71 -2.89
N ARG A 26 -18.20 3.13 -2.33
CA ARG A 26 -17.93 4.56 -1.99
C ARG A 26 -17.28 5.37 -3.11
N TYR A 27 -16.57 4.70 -4.02
CA TYR A 27 -15.76 5.35 -5.04
C TYR A 27 -16.16 4.85 -6.43
N CYS A 28 -16.07 5.73 -7.43
CA CYS A 28 -16.16 5.33 -8.82
C CYS A 28 -14.93 4.47 -9.20
N ASP A 29 -15.01 3.77 -10.33
CA ASP A 29 -13.97 2.83 -10.72
C ASP A 29 -12.62 3.52 -11.01
N LYS A 30 -12.65 4.79 -11.43
CA LYS A 30 -11.44 5.62 -11.59
C LYS A 30 -10.75 5.88 -10.24
N CYS A 31 -11.46 6.51 -9.29
CA CYS A 31 -10.90 6.82 -7.97
C CYS A 31 -10.53 5.56 -7.19
N ARG A 32 -11.29 4.46 -7.36
CA ARG A 32 -10.94 3.16 -6.79
C ARG A 32 -9.59 2.68 -7.33
N LYS A 33 -9.38 2.69 -8.66
CA LYS A 33 -8.12 2.27 -9.28
C LYS A 33 -6.95 3.13 -8.82
N GLU A 34 -7.09 4.45 -8.83
CA GLU A 34 -6.03 5.36 -8.37
C GLU A 34 -5.62 5.08 -6.91
N ARG A 35 -6.60 4.82 -6.04
CA ARG A 35 -6.34 4.49 -4.63
C ARG A 35 -5.68 3.11 -4.45
N PHE A 36 -5.99 2.14 -5.33
CA PHE A 36 -5.30 0.85 -5.36
C PHE A 36 -3.87 0.98 -5.88
N LEU A 37 -3.64 1.78 -6.93
CA LEU A 37 -2.32 2.03 -7.49
C LEU A 37 -1.41 2.78 -6.52
N LYS A 38 -1.93 3.77 -5.78
CA LYS A 38 -1.18 4.44 -4.71
C LYS A 38 -0.77 3.50 -3.56
N LYS A 39 -1.51 2.43 -3.32
CA LYS A 39 -1.11 1.41 -2.32
C LYS A 39 -0.10 0.40 -2.87
N ALA A 40 0.07 0.36 -4.18
CA ALA A 40 1.02 -0.50 -4.87
C ALA A 40 2.38 0.18 -5.08
N GLU A 41 2.64 1.31 -4.43
CA GLU A 41 4.03 1.74 -4.24
C GLU A 41 4.76 0.57 -3.57
N PRO A 42 5.75 -0.05 -4.23
CA PRO A 42 6.54 -1.06 -3.57
C PRO A 42 7.17 -0.35 -2.38
N LYS A 43 6.78 -0.76 -1.15
CA LYS A 43 7.55 -0.41 0.04
C LYS A 43 9.01 -0.63 -0.34
N PRO A 44 9.91 0.34 -0.15
CA PRO A 44 11.33 0.14 -0.46
C PRO A 44 11.69 -1.20 0.14
N LYS A 45 12.16 -2.14 -0.70
CA LYS A 45 12.49 -3.49 -0.27
C LYS A 45 13.45 -3.32 0.90
N LYS A 46 12.93 -3.48 2.12
CA LYS A 46 13.76 -3.52 3.31
C LYS A 46 14.64 -4.73 3.04
N LEU A 47 15.94 -4.51 2.86
CA LEU A 47 16.89 -5.61 2.73
C LEU A 47 16.57 -6.60 3.85
N THR A 48 16.39 -7.86 3.47
CA THR A 48 16.10 -8.89 4.46
C THR A 48 17.27 -8.97 5.44
N LEU A 49 17.01 -9.42 6.68
CA LEU A 49 18.08 -9.60 7.67
C LEU A 49 19.25 -10.42 7.11
N GLN A 50 18.97 -11.41 6.26
CA GLN A 50 19.98 -12.23 5.59
C GLN A 50 20.86 -11.43 4.60
N GLU A 51 20.27 -10.49 3.86
CA GLU A 51 21.03 -9.62 2.95
C GLU A 51 21.93 -8.66 3.73
N ILE A 52 21.42 -8.12 4.84
CA ILE A 52 22.19 -7.25 5.74
C ILE A 52 23.35 -8.03 6.38
N MET A 53 23.10 -9.25 6.87
CA MET A 53 24.15 -10.11 7.44
C MET A 53 25.22 -10.46 6.42
N ARG A 54 24.83 -10.81 5.19
CA ARG A 54 25.77 -11.13 4.10
C ARG A 54 26.64 -9.93 3.71
N GLU A 55 26.09 -8.72 3.71
CA GLU A 55 26.87 -7.50 3.44
C GLU A 55 27.78 -7.14 4.61
N ALA A 56 27.30 -7.30 5.84
CA ALA A 56 28.10 -7.12 7.04
C ALA A 56 29.30 -8.07 7.07
N ASP A 57 29.11 -9.34 6.72
CA ASP A 57 30.19 -10.35 6.64
C ASP A 57 31.22 -10.01 5.56
N LYS A 58 30.80 -9.48 4.40
CA LYS A 58 31.71 -9.00 3.35
C LYS A 58 32.56 -7.82 3.81
N GLU A 59 31.99 -6.94 4.64
CA GLU A 59 32.72 -5.81 5.22
C GLU A 59 33.49 -6.21 6.49
N GLY A 60 33.37 -7.46 6.96
CA GLY A 60 33.95 -7.91 8.23
C GLY A 60 33.36 -7.20 9.45
N LEU A 61 32.15 -6.65 9.32
CA LEU A 61 31.45 -5.90 10.35
C LEU A 61 30.36 -6.76 10.99
N GLN A 62 30.14 -6.59 12.29
CA GLN A 62 28.96 -7.13 12.94
C GLN A 62 27.71 -6.35 12.51
N TYR A 63 26.54 -7.02 12.55
CA TYR A 63 25.24 -6.44 12.22
C TYR A 63 25.00 -5.06 12.87
N ALA A 64 25.29 -4.90 14.17
CA ALA A 64 25.12 -3.64 14.87
C ALA A 64 25.99 -2.50 14.31
N SER A 65 27.24 -2.80 13.96
CA SER A 65 28.17 -1.85 13.34
C SER A 65 27.76 -1.51 11.90
N TYR A 66 27.27 -2.51 11.17
CA TYR A 66 26.75 -2.34 9.82
C TYR A 66 25.52 -1.42 9.80
N CYS A 67 24.54 -1.67 10.66
CA CYS A 67 23.34 -0.83 10.76
C CYS A 67 23.65 0.62 11.15
N LYS A 68 24.63 0.84 12.02
CA LYS A 68 25.10 2.18 12.40
C LYS A 68 25.82 2.90 11.26
N LYS A 69 26.59 2.16 10.45
CA LYS A 69 27.34 2.71 9.30
C LYS A 69 26.43 3.06 8.13
N HIS A 70 25.41 2.23 7.87
CA HIS A 70 24.52 2.35 6.71
C HIS A 70 23.18 3.02 7.00
N GLY A 71 22.96 3.52 8.23
CA GLY A 71 21.75 4.26 8.59
C GLY A 71 20.48 3.42 8.57
N LEU A 72 20.58 2.14 8.94
CA LEU A 72 19.47 1.18 8.93
C LEU A 72 18.64 1.17 10.24
N TYR A 73 18.82 2.17 11.10
CA TYR A 73 18.20 2.27 12.43
C TYR A 73 17.14 3.37 12.50
#